data_AF-A0A971V1Z4-F1
#
_entry.id   AF-A0A971V1Z4-F1
#
_cell.length_a   1.000
_cell.length_b   1.000
_cell.length_c   1.000
_cell.angle_alpha   90.00
_cell.angle_beta   90.00
_cell.angle_gamma   90.00
#
_symmetry.space_group_name_H-M   'P 1'
#
loop_
_entity.id
_entity.type
_entity.pdbx_description
1 polymer ?
#
loop_
_entity_poly.entity_id
_entity_poly.type
_entity_poly.pdbx_seq_one_letter_code
_entity_poly.pdbx_strand_id
1 'polypeptide(L)'
;MKKFTKIDVFFIIGSALFFTSCGAKLSSSIQRTYAPLDYKQEVRVFEIDEQTPENSEKLGTIKVGDSGFSTNCDYSTVIEKAKIEARKVGGNALKITQHSLPDVWSSCHRITTDVLRVDNIDNYAVTTDIDSTLIGADYAILHVYRTGGPGAMVNYDLHLGDSIICRVKNKFNESIKINREGFNSLWAKMEAKSEIPIKIEFGKEYYIRCSVTMGALVGRPKLEIIDDTTGRREYNAMQQKKKTKK
;
A
#
# COMPACT_ATOMS: atom_id res chain seq x y z
N MET A 1 -9.18 61.71 -15.29
CA MET A 1 -8.20 60.72 -15.78
C MET A 1 -7.29 60.33 -14.62
N LYS A 2 -7.52 59.18 -13.98
CA LYS A 2 -6.73 58.72 -12.82
C LYS A 2 -5.40 58.14 -13.32
N LYS A 3 -4.28 58.73 -12.87
CA LYS A 3 -2.94 58.24 -13.15
C LYS A 3 -2.74 56.93 -12.37
N PHE A 4 -2.76 55.80 -13.07
CA PHE A 4 -2.31 54.54 -12.50
C PHE A 4 -0.79 54.61 -12.29
N THR A 5 -0.39 54.57 -11.02
CA THR A 5 0.99 54.47 -10.59
C THR A 5 1.54 53.09 -10.92
N LYS A 6 2.80 53.02 -11.40
CA LYS A 6 3.50 51.76 -11.79
C LYS A 6 3.58 50.69 -10.68
N ILE A 7 3.17 51.03 -9.46
CA ILE A 7 3.19 50.16 -8.28
C ILE A 7 1.96 49.21 -8.28
N ASP A 8 0.83 49.62 -8.88
CA ASP A 8 -0.39 48.80 -8.87
C ASP A 8 -0.40 47.71 -9.95
N VAL A 9 0.47 47.80 -10.96
CA VAL A 9 0.67 46.74 -11.96
C VAL A 9 1.48 45.58 -11.37
N PHE A 10 2.31 45.84 -10.36
CA PHE A 10 3.13 44.81 -9.71
C PHE A 10 2.31 43.89 -8.79
N PHE A 11 1.19 44.36 -8.25
CA PHE A 11 0.30 43.55 -7.40
C PHE A 11 -0.63 42.63 -8.20
N ILE A 12 -0.87 42.90 -9.48
CA ILE A 12 -1.72 42.05 -10.34
C ILE A 12 -0.90 40.94 -11.03
N ILE A 13 0.42 41.11 -11.17
CA ILE A 13 1.33 40.10 -11.75
C ILE A 13 1.80 39.06 -10.70
N GLY A 14 1.60 39.33 -9.41
CA GLY A 14 1.94 38.40 -8.32
C GLY A 14 0.97 37.22 -8.14
N SER A 15 -0.14 37.18 -8.88
CA SER A 15 -1.21 36.17 -8.76
C SER A 15 -1.33 35.26 -9.99
N ALA A 16 -0.26 35.12 -10.79
CA ALA A 16 -0.21 34.15 -11.87
C ALA A 16 0.36 32.81 -11.37
N LEU A 17 -0.55 31.97 -10.85
CA LEU A 17 -0.64 30.54 -11.15
C LEU A 17 0.68 29.76 -11.19
N PHE A 18 1.14 29.29 -10.04
CA PHE A 18 1.92 28.05 -9.94
C PHE A 18 1.11 27.00 -9.18
N PHE A 19 0.04 26.49 -9.80
CA PHE A 19 -0.46 25.15 -9.46
C PHE A 19 0.44 24.13 -10.15
N THR A 20 1.66 23.95 -9.66
CA THR A 20 2.48 22.80 -10.05
C THR A 20 1.95 21.59 -9.28
N SER A 21 1.13 20.78 -9.93
CA SER A 21 0.69 19.51 -9.37
C SER A 21 1.93 18.63 -9.15
N CYS A 22 2.34 18.48 -7.89
CA CYS A 22 3.48 17.66 -7.55
C CYS A 22 3.08 16.19 -7.56
N GLY A 23 3.47 15.47 -8.62
CA GLY A 23 3.27 14.04 -8.78
C GLY A 23 4.55 13.24 -8.60
N ALA A 24 4.41 11.96 -8.23
CA ALA A 24 5.50 10.99 -8.15
C ALA A 24 6.32 10.97 -9.45
N LYS A 25 7.65 10.95 -9.33
CA LYS A 25 8.58 10.89 -10.46
C LYS A 25 8.44 9.56 -11.18
N LEU A 26 8.11 9.63 -12.46
CA LEU A 26 7.97 8.49 -13.34
C LEU A 26 9.12 8.49 -14.35
N SER A 27 9.77 7.35 -14.53
CA SER A 27 10.80 7.15 -15.55
C SER A 27 10.61 5.79 -16.20
N SER A 28 10.52 5.77 -17.53
CA SER A 28 10.32 4.56 -18.33
C SER A 28 11.44 4.38 -19.33
N SER A 29 11.98 3.16 -19.44
CA SER A 29 12.90 2.75 -20.51
C SER A 29 12.21 1.66 -21.31
N ILE A 30 11.64 2.05 -22.44
CA ILE A 30 10.85 1.17 -23.32
C ILE A 30 11.71 0.71 -24.48
N GLN A 31 11.73 -0.59 -24.71
CA GLN A 31 12.50 -1.25 -25.76
C GLN A 31 11.61 -1.68 -26.93
N ARG A 32 10.37 -2.08 -26.63
CA ARG A 32 9.38 -2.54 -27.62
C ARG A 32 8.00 -2.02 -27.24
N THR A 33 7.17 -1.80 -28.25
CA THR A 33 5.82 -1.24 -28.11
C THR A 33 4.85 -2.00 -28.98
N TYR A 34 3.67 -2.27 -28.43
CA TYR A 34 2.51 -2.85 -29.14
C TYR A 34 1.35 -1.85 -29.15
N ALA A 35 0.22 -2.25 -29.76
CA ALA A 35 -1.00 -1.47 -29.70
C ALA A 35 -1.38 -1.17 -28.24
N PRO A 36 -1.67 0.09 -27.88
CA PRO A 36 -2.06 0.43 -26.53
C PRO A 36 -3.29 -0.36 -26.08
N LEU A 37 -3.30 -0.75 -24.80
CA LEU A 37 -4.45 -1.43 -24.22
C LEU A 37 -5.52 -0.43 -23.79
N ASP A 38 -6.79 -0.88 -23.79
CA ASP A 38 -7.89 -0.08 -23.26
C ASP A 38 -7.69 0.19 -21.77
N TYR A 39 -8.14 1.35 -21.28
CA TYR A 39 -7.98 1.74 -19.89
C TYR A 39 -8.69 0.80 -18.90
N LYS A 40 -9.77 0.13 -19.34
CA LYS A 40 -10.49 -0.88 -18.55
C LYS A 40 -9.82 -2.24 -18.59
N GLN A 41 -8.93 -2.47 -19.57
CA GLN A 41 -8.24 -3.74 -19.67
C GLN A 41 -7.33 -3.92 -18.46
N GLU A 42 -7.45 -5.08 -17.83
CA GLU A 42 -6.67 -5.40 -16.64
C GLU A 42 -5.19 -5.62 -17.01
N VAL A 43 -4.30 -5.17 -16.14
CA VAL A 43 -2.86 -5.39 -16.23
C VAL A 43 -2.46 -6.19 -15.01
N ARG A 44 -2.06 -7.46 -15.21
CA ARG A 44 -1.65 -8.33 -14.10
C ARG A 44 -0.35 -7.83 -13.49
N VAL A 45 -0.26 -7.85 -12.16
CA VAL A 45 0.96 -7.51 -11.43
C VAL A 45 1.52 -8.78 -10.82
N PHE A 46 2.72 -9.17 -11.22
CA PHE A 46 3.51 -10.23 -10.61
C PHE A 46 4.39 -9.62 -9.51
N GLU A 47 4.22 -10.09 -8.27
CA GLU A 47 4.98 -9.62 -7.12
C GLU A 47 6.46 -10.08 -7.18
N ILE A 48 7.34 -9.52 -6.33
CA ILE A 48 8.80 -9.81 -6.37
C ILE A 48 9.11 -11.32 -6.33
N ASP A 49 8.39 -12.05 -5.48
CA ASP A 49 8.63 -13.49 -5.25
C ASP A 49 7.83 -14.39 -6.21
N GLU A 50 6.95 -13.81 -7.02
CA GLU A 50 6.09 -14.54 -7.96
C GLU A 50 6.82 -14.79 -9.29
N GLN A 51 6.82 -16.02 -9.79
CA GLN A 51 7.44 -16.29 -11.09
C GLN A 51 6.56 -15.76 -12.23
N THR A 52 7.20 -15.11 -13.20
CA THR A 52 6.52 -14.71 -14.44
C THR A 52 6.40 -15.92 -15.36
N PRO A 53 5.32 -16.01 -16.17
CA PRO A 53 5.18 -17.06 -17.16
C PRO A 53 6.37 -17.09 -18.14
N GLU A 54 6.77 -18.27 -18.60
CA GLU A 54 7.87 -18.42 -19.55
C GLU A 54 7.59 -17.74 -20.89
N ASN A 55 6.32 -17.63 -21.26
CA ASN A 55 5.82 -16.93 -22.45
C ASN A 55 5.65 -15.41 -22.21
N SER A 56 6.54 -14.81 -21.43
CA SER A 56 6.55 -13.36 -21.18
C SER A 56 7.64 -12.67 -22.01
N GLU A 57 7.23 -11.70 -22.82
CA GLU A 57 8.13 -10.78 -23.51
C GLU A 57 8.29 -9.50 -22.70
N LYS A 58 9.52 -9.11 -22.38
CA LYS A 58 9.80 -7.83 -21.73
C LYS A 58 9.78 -6.67 -22.75
N LEU A 59 8.90 -5.71 -22.52
CA LEU A 59 8.73 -4.50 -23.33
C LEU A 59 9.59 -3.34 -22.84
N GLY A 60 9.94 -3.33 -21.55
CA GLY A 60 10.72 -2.27 -20.94
C GLY A 60 10.71 -2.31 -19.42
N THR A 61 11.15 -1.23 -18.81
CA THR A 61 11.17 -1.07 -17.35
C THR A 61 10.58 0.30 -16.98
N ILE A 62 9.66 0.31 -16.01
CA ILE A 62 9.09 1.52 -15.41
C ILE A 62 9.58 1.64 -13.97
N LYS A 63 10.06 2.83 -13.62
CA LYS A 63 10.40 3.25 -12.27
C LYS A 63 9.42 4.33 -11.83
N VAL A 64 8.77 4.09 -10.69
CA VAL A 64 7.89 5.07 -10.05
C VAL A 64 8.48 5.37 -8.67
N GLY A 65 8.74 6.65 -8.38
CA GLY A 65 9.34 7.04 -7.12
C GLY A 65 9.10 8.49 -6.72
N ASP A 66 9.82 8.95 -5.70
CA ASP A 66 9.62 10.25 -5.09
C ASP A 66 10.14 11.41 -5.95
N SER A 67 9.34 12.46 -6.11
CA SER A 67 9.75 13.74 -6.70
C SER A 67 10.18 14.77 -5.66
N GLY A 68 10.16 14.43 -4.36
CA GLY A 68 10.52 15.26 -3.22
C GLY A 68 9.37 16.08 -2.64
N PHE A 69 8.20 16.06 -3.28
CA PHE A 69 7.02 16.87 -2.93
C PHE A 69 5.69 16.12 -3.14
N SER A 70 5.73 14.80 -3.33
CA SER A 70 4.53 14.00 -3.64
C SER A 70 3.71 13.70 -2.38
N THR A 71 2.42 14.04 -2.39
CA THR A 71 1.50 13.80 -1.26
C THR A 71 0.67 12.52 -1.38
N ASN A 72 0.53 11.95 -2.59
CA ASN A 72 -0.22 10.72 -2.87
C ASN A 72 0.69 9.65 -3.49
N CYS A 73 1.35 8.87 -2.65
CA CYS A 73 2.35 7.88 -3.06
C CYS A 73 2.28 6.57 -2.26
N ASP A 74 1.07 6.19 -1.86
CA ASP A 74 0.77 4.83 -1.43
C ASP A 74 1.06 3.82 -2.55
N TYR A 75 1.27 2.57 -2.17
CA TYR A 75 1.62 1.50 -3.11
C TYR A 75 0.59 1.35 -4.25
N SER A 76 -0.71 1.45 -3.95
CA SER A 76 -1.78 1.31 -4.94
C SER A 76 -1.71 2.39 -6.03
N THR A 77 -1.46 3.64 -5.63
CA THR A 77 -1.28 4.78 -6.53
C THR A 77 -0.05 4.60 -7.40
N VAL A 78 1.04 4.07 -6.83
CA VAL A 78 2.29 3.81 -7.55
C VAL A 78 2.10 2.68 -8.57
N ILE A 79 1.38 1.62 -8.21
CA ILE A 79 1.04 0.51 -9.11
C ILE A 79 0.10 0.97 -10.23
N GLU A 80 -0.95 1.73 -9.93
CA GLU A 80 -1.87 2.24 -10.95
C GLU A 80 -1.17 3.15 -11.96
N LYS A 81 -0.23 3.99 -11.49
CA LYS A 81 0.63 4.77 -12.40
C LYS A 81 1.46 3.86 -13.31
N ALA A 82 2.08 2.81 -12.76
CA ALA A 82 2.83 1.86 -13.57
C ALA A 82 1.92 1.12 -14.59
N LYS A 83 0.70 0.74 -14.20
CA LYS A 83 -0.28 0.11 -15.11
C LYS A 83 -0.68 1.05 -16.26
N ILE A 84 -0.93 2.32 -15.96
CA ILE A 84 -1.25 3.32 -16.99
C ILE A 84 -0.13 3.40 -18.03
N GLU A 85 1.13 3.45 -17.61
CA GLU A 85 2.26 3.48 -18.54
C GLU A 85 2.45 2.16 -19.29
N ALA A 86 2.23 1.00 -18.64
CA ALA A 86 2.26 -0.29 -19.31
C ALA A 86 1.21 -0.37 -20.44
N ARG A 87 -0.02 0.08 -20.19
CA ARG A 87 -1.09 0.10 -21.20
C ARG A 87 -0.71 0.93 -22.41
N LYS A 88 -0.06 2.09 -22.22
CA LYS A 88 0.38 2.97 -23.32
C LYS A 88 1.32 2.26 -24.29
N VAL A 89 2.08 1.28 -23.83
CA VAL A 89 3.04 0.52 -24.65
C VAL A 89 2.56 -0.87 -25.04
N GLY A 90 1.29 -1.20 -24.74
CA GLY A 90 0.69 -2.50 -25.04
C GLY A 90 1.09 -3.63 -24.07
N GLY A 91 1.64 -3.30 -22.89
CA GLY A 91 1.96 -4.27 -21.85
C GLY A 91 0.71 -4.69 -21.06
N ASN A 92 0.45 -6.00 -20.98
CA ASN A 92 -0.67 -6.58 -20.23
C ASN A 92 -0.25 -7.16 -18.87
N ALA A 93 1.04 -7.08 -18.53
CA ALA A 93 1.52 -7.42 -17.20
C ALA A 93 2.68 -6.54 -16.74
N LEU A 94 2.88 -6.50 -15.42
CA LEU A 94 3.99 -5.86 -14.73
C LEU A 94 4.65 -6.89 -13.83
N LYS A 95 5.98 -6.99 -13.85
CA LYS A 95 6.76 -7.75 -12.86
C LYS A 95 7.49 -6.78 -11.95
N ILE A 96 7.17 -6.77 -10.66
CA ILE A 96 7.90 -5.98 -9.68
C ILE A 96 9.27 -6.61 -9.48
N THR A 97 10.32 -5.85 -9.79
CA THR A 97 11.71 -6.29 -9.64
C THR A 97 12.36 -5.66 -8.41
N GLN A 98 11.85 -4.50 -7.97
CA GLN A 98 12.30 -3.85 -6.75
C GLN A 98 11.16 -3.06 -6.11
N HIS A 99 11.06 -3.14 -4.79
CA HIS A 99 10.17 -2.32 -3.99
C HIS A 99 10.91 -1.80 -2.76
N SER A 100 10.98 -0.48 -2.62
CA SER A 100 11.51 0.20 -1.45
C SER A 100 10.38 0.91 -0.70
N LEU A 101 10.27 0.59 0.59
CA LEU A 101 9.36 1.27 1.51
C LEU A 101 9.81 2.72 1.75
N PRO A 102 8.91 3.60 2.22
CA PRO A 102 9.28 4.90 2.75
C PRO A 102 10.40 4.79 3.79
N ASP A 103 11.43 5.62 3.66
CA ASP A 103 12.60 5.68 4.51
C ASP A 103 12.78 7.09 5.10
N VAL A 104 13.80 7.29 5.94
CA VAL A 104 14.07 8.58 6.62
C VAL A 104 14.25 9.75 5.63
N TRP A 105 14.51 9.44 4.36
CA TRP A 105 14.72 10.40 3.28
C TRP A 105 13.50 10.57 2.34
N SER A 106 12.47 9.72 2.45
CA SER A 106 11.32 9.75 1.54
C SER A 106 10.06 9.16 2.16
N SER A 107 8.94 9.84 2.01
CA SER A 107 7.62 9.38 2.46
C SER A 107 6.91 8.44 1.48
N CYS A 108 7.54 8.11 0.34
CA CYS A 108 6.87 7.46 -0.77
C CYS A 108 7.38 6.06 -1.06
N HIS A 109 6.46 5.16 -1.43
CA HIS A 109 6.83 3.87 -2.00
C HIS A 109 7.55 4.08 -3.33
N ARG A 110 8.68 3.40 -3.53
CA ARG A 110 9.42 3.43 -4.80
C ARG A 110 9.45 2.03 -5.37
N ILE A 111 8.97 1.87 -6.60
CA ILE A 111 8.97 0.57 -7.29
C ILE A 111 9.72 0.64 -8.61
N THR A 112 10.39 -0.46 -8.94
CA THR A 112 10.85 -0.75 -10.29
C THR A 112 10.07 -1.96 -10.79
N THR A 113 9.53 -1.84 -11.99
CA THR A 113 8.71 -2.88 -12.63
C THR A 113 9.17 -3.10 -14.05
N ASP A 114 9.19 -4.36 -14.47
CA ASP A 114 9.33 -4.72 -15.88
C ASP A 114 7.95 -4.79 -16.53
N VAL A 115 7.81 -4.14 -17.68
CA VAL A 115 6.59 -4.20 -18.48
C VAL A 115 6.65 -5.43 -19.35
N LEU A 116 5.61 -6.26 -19.29
CA LEU A 116 5.56 -7.54 -19.99
C LEU A 116 4.37 -7.59 -20.94
N ARG A 117 4.56 -8.29 -22.05
CA ARG A 117 3.51 -8.86 -22.89
C ARG A 117 3.50 -10.36 -22.67
N VAL A 118 2.39 -10.87 -22.16
CA VAL A 118 2.19 -12.30 -21.88
C VAL A 118 1.06 -12.82 -22.77
N ASP A 119 1.33 -13.91 -23.48
CA ASP A 119 0.30 -14.57 -24.27
C ASP A 119 -0.66 -15.34 -23.35
N ASN A 120 -1.95 -15.33 -23.71
CA ASN A 120 -3.01 -15.96 -22.91
C ASN A 120 -2.97 -15.51 -21.43
N ILE A 121 -2.79 -14.20 -21.19
CA ILE A 121 -2.72 -13.65 -19.84
C ILE A 121 -3.92 -14.03 -18.98
N ASP A 122 -5.09 -14.33 -19.57
CA ASP A 122 -6.29 -14.74 -18.83
C ASP A 122 -6.13 -16.10 -18.13
N ASN A 123 -5.25 -16.98 -18.62
CA ASN A 123 -4.85 -18.21 -17.91
C ASN A 123 -4.02 -17.92 -16.66
N TYR A 124 -3.44 -16.72 -16.66
CA TYR A 124 -2.81 -16.08 -15.53
C TYR A 124 -3.69 -14.89 -15.13
N ALA A 125 -5.02 -15.00 -15.09
CA ALA A 125 -5.82 -14.05 -14.32
C ALA A 125 -5.40 -14.15 -12.85
N VAL A 126 -5.40 -13.04 -12.10
CA VAL A 126 -4.80 -13.03 -10.77
C VAL A 126 -5.48 -14.12 -9.94
N THR A 127 -4.71 -15.15 -9.56
CA THR A 127 -4.94 -15.79 -8.28
C THR A 127 -4.64 -14.66 -7.33
N THR A 128 -5.65 -13.87 -7.02
CA THR A 128 -5.64 -13.26 -5.71
C THR A 128 -5.44 -14.49 -4.84
N ASP A 129 -4.41 -14.51 -4.03
CA ASP A 129 -4.45 -15.35 -2.83
C ASP A 129 -5.56 -14.78 -1.92
N ILE A 130 -6.79 -14.57 -2.44
CA ILE A 130 -8.00 -14.83 -1.69
C ILE A 130 -7.80 -16.31 -1.37
N ASP A 131 -7.30 -16.54 -0.16
CA ASP A 131 -7.36 -17.84 0.49
C ASP A 131 -8.70 -18.44 0.08
N SER A 132 -8.70 -19.53 -0.69
CA SER A 132 -9.90 -20.05 -1.35
C SER A 132 -11.02 -20.35 -0.33
N THR A 133 -10.66 -20.40 0.95
CA THR A 133 -11.53 -20.49 2.12
C THR A 133 -12.36 -19.23 2.42
N LEU A 134 -12.04 -18.06 1.84
CA LEU A 134 -12.74 -16.79 2.02
C LEU A 134 -13.83 -16.54 0.98
N ILE A 135 -13.79 -17.23 -0.16
CA ILE A 135 -14.82 -17.10 -1.20
C ILE A 135 -16.14 -17.67 -0.63
N GLY A 136 -17.09 -16.79 -0.33
CA GLY A 136 -18.37 -17.16 0.27
C GLY A 136 -18.33 -17.45 1.78
N ALA A 137 -17.25 -17.07 2.46
CA ALA A 137 -17.18 -17.15 3.92
C ALA A 137 -18.17 -16.18 4.57
N ASP A 138 -18.79 -16.60 5.68
CA ASP A 138 -19.63 -15.79 6.56
C ASP A 138 -18.81 -15.07 7.65
N TYR A 139 -17.53 -14.87 7.37
CA TYR A 139 -16.58 -14.19 8.24
C TYR A 139 -15.55 -13.40 7.43
N ALA A 140 -14.93 -12.43 8.09
CA ALA A 140 -13.74 -11.75 7.62
C ALA A 140 -12.51 -12.23 8.40
N ILE A 141 -11.31 -12.09 7.85
CA ILE A 141 -10.06 -12.35 8.58
C ILE A 141 -9.37 -11.03 8.90
N LEU A 142 -8.98 -10.86 10.16
CA LEU A 142 -8.17 -9.74 10.62
C LEU A 142 -6.76 -10.22 10.96
N HIS A 143 -5.79 -9.88 10.12
CA HIS A 143 -4.37 -10.12 10.35
C HIS A 143 -3.79 -8.99 11.18
N VAL A 144 -3.64 -9.21 12.48
CA VAL A 144 -3.07 -8.24 13.41
C VAL A 144 -1.59 -8.53 13.59
N TYR A 145 -0.73 -7.52 13.42
CA TYR A 145 0.70 -7.71 13.60
C TYR A 145 1.39 -6.46 14.16
N ARG A 146 2.43 -6.69 14.95
CA ARG A 146 3.35 -5.66 15.43
C ARG A 146 4.77 -6.02 15.04
N THR A 147 5.30 -5.26 14.10
CA THR A 147 6.73 -5.27 13.80
C THR A 147 7.47 -4.80 15.04
N GLY A 148 8.63 -5.40 15.33
CA GLY A 148 9.40 -5.00 16.51
C GLY A 148 9.76 -3.52 16.46
N GLY A 149 9.97 -2.88 17.60
CA GLY A 149 10.25 -1.44 17.64
C GLY A 149 10.33 -0.88 19.06
N PRO A 150 10.24 0.45 19.21
CA PRO A 150 10.17 1.11 20.51
C PRO A 150 9.09 0.49 21.41
N GLY A 151 9.34 0.51 22.72
CA GLY A 151 8.43 -0.10 23.71
C GLY A 151 8.37 -1.62 23.61
N ALA A 152 9.50 -2.31 23.39
CA ALA A 152 9.56 -3.77 23.27
C ALA A 152 9.00 -4.55 24.48
N MET A 153 8.96 -3.93 25.66
CA MET A 153 8.37 -4.47 26.89
C MET A 153 6.88 -4.11 27.06
N VAL A 154 6.35 -3.23 26.20
CA VAL A 154 4.97 -2.77 26.25
C VAL A 154 4.07 -3.74 25.49
N ASN A 155 2.98 -4.17 26.12
CA ASN A 155 1.91 -4.95 25.51
C ASN A 155 0.59 -4.25 25.77
N TYR A 156 -0.38 -4.39 24.87
CA TYR A 156 -1.71 -3.81 25.04
C TYR A 156 -2.78 -4.68 24.41
N ASP A 157 -4.02 -4.50 24.86
CA ASP A 157 -5.17 -5.19 24.31
C ASP A 157 -5.74 -4.39 23.14
N LEU A 158 -6.03 -5.10 22.05
CA LEU A 158 -6.69 -4.56 20.87
C LEU A 158 -8.17 -4.91 20.94
N HIS A 159 -9.02 -3.91 20.74
CA HIS A 159 -10.47 -4.02 20.81
C HIS A 159 -11.10 -3.83 19.44
N LEU A 160 -12.18 -4.56 19.17
CA LEU A 160 -13.10 -4.34 18.06
C LEU A 160 -14.51 -4.11 18.62
N GLY A 161 -14.97 -2.85 18.54
CA GLY A 161 -16.14 -2.39 19.29
C GLY A 161 -15.91 -2.58 20.78
N ASP A 162 -16.80 -3.30 21.45
CA ASP A 162 -16.71 -3.55 22.91
C ASP A 162 -15.91 -4.81 23.27
N SER A 163 -15.50 -5.60 22.27
CA SER A 163 -14.82 -6.88 22.51
C SER A 163 -13.31 -6.75 22.39
N ILE A 164 -12.56 -7.35 23.32
CA ILE A 164 -11.11 -7.57 23.15
C ILE A 164 -10.92 -8.68 22.13
N ILE A 165 -10.12 -8.44 21.08
CA ILE A 165 -9.85 -9.41 20.03
C ILE A 165 -8.50 -10.12 20.20
N CYS A 166 -7.47 -9.42 20.70
CA CYS A 166 -6.19 -10.04 21.04
C CYS A 166 -5.33 -9.13 21.93
N ARG A 167 -4.26 -9.69 22.50
CA ARG A 167 -3.22 -8.95 23.21
C ARG A 167 -1.98 -8.78 22.34
N VAL A 168 -1.74 -7.57 21.87
CA VAL A 168 -0.62 -7.23 21.00
C VAL A 168 0.68 -7.17 21.79
N LYS A 169 1.65 -7.99 21.41
CA LYS A 169 2.99 -8.06 22.00
C LYS A 169 4.06 -7.56 21.03
N ASN A 170 5.29 -7.39 21.50
CA ASN A 170 6.42 -7.12 20.61
C ASN A 170 6.69 -8.32 19.67
N LYS A 171 6.98 -8.05 18.39
CA LYS A 171 7.21 -9.08 17.36
C LYS A 171 6.07 -10.10 17.27
N PHE A 172 4.84 -9.61 17.34
CA PHE A 172 3.63 -10.40 17.38
C PHE A 172 2.91 -10.40 16.03
N ASN A 173 2.24 -11.50 15.72
CA ASN A 173 1.29 -11.59 14.63
C ASN A 173 0.26 -12.69 14.94
N GLU A 174 -0.99 -12.45 14.57
CA GLU A 174 -2.12 -13.37 14.74
C GLU A 174 -3.19 -13.07 13.69
N SER A 175 -3.95 -14.08 13.29
CA SER A 175 -5.09 -13.97 12.38
C SER A 175 -6.36 -14.32 13.13
N ILE A 176 -7.37 -13.46 13.06
CA ILE A 176 -8.59 -13.57 13.86
C ILE A 176 -9.78 -13.60 12.91
N LYS A 177 -10.67 -14.58 13.09
CA LYS A 177 -11.94 -14.63 12.34
C LYS A 177 -12.94 -13.69 12.97
N ILE A 178 -13.58 -12.86 12.15
CA ILE A 178 -14.56 -11.87 12.56
C ILE A 178 -15.90 -12.19 11.90
N ASN A 179 -16.87 -12.61 12.72
CA ASN A 179 -18.20 -13.02 12.28
C ASN A 179 -19.22 -11.87 12.44
N ARG A 180 -18.79 -10.63 12.25
CA ARG A 180 -19.64 -9.43 12.29
C ARG A 180 -19.29 -8.51 11.13
N GLU A 181 -20.28 -8.10 10.35
CA GLU A 181 -20.12 -7.10 9.28
C GLU A 181 -20.44 -5.69 9.76
N GLY A 182 -20.06 -4.73 8.93
CA GLY A 182 -20.44 -3.33 9.07
C GLY A 182 -19.35 -2.47 9.71
N PHE A 183 -19.73 -1.24 9.99
CA PHE A 183 -18.85 -0.25 10.60
C PHE A 183 -18.58 -0.61 12.05
N ASN A 184 -17.31 -0.78 12.36
CA ASN A 184 -16.81 -1.03 13.70
C ASN A 184 -15.64 -0.09 13.98
N SER A 185 -15.25 -0.03 15.25
CA SER A 185 -14.08 0.72 15.70
C SER A 185 -13.01 -0.23 16.20
N LEU A 186 -11.81 -0.12 15.63
CA LEU A 186 -10.61 -0.77 16.15
C LEU A 186 -9.89 0.21 17.07
N TRP A 187 -9.67 -0.17 18.32
CA TRP A 187 -9.01 0.73 19.26
C TRP A 187 -8.14 0.00 20.28
N ALA A 188 -7.16 0.74 20.79
CA ALA A 188 -6.29 0.33 21.89
C ALA A 188 -6.06 1.53 22.79
N LYS A 189 -5.99 1.30 24.10
CA LYS A 189 -5.81 2.37 25.09
C LYS A 189 -4.67 2.05 26.04
N MET A 190 -3.77 3.02 26.17
CA MET A 190 -2.76 3.06 27.23
C MET A 190 -2.84 4.42 27.91
N GLU A 191 -1.78 5.24 27.90
CA GLU A 191 -1.89 6.65 28.30
C GLU A 191 -2.81 7.46 27.38
N ALA A 192 -2.87 7.08 26.10
CA ALA A 192 -3.77 7.64 25.11
C ALA A 192 -4.58 6.52 24.44
N LYS A 193 -5.80 6.86 24.01
CA LYS A 193 -6.62 6.00 23.15
C LYS A 193 -6.22 6.25 21.69
N SER A 194 -5.86 5.20 20.97
CA SER A 194 -5.77 5.21 19.50
C SER A 194 -6.95 4.43 18.97
N GLU A 195 -7.67 5.02 18.01
CA GLU A 195 -8.93 4.51 17.50
C GLU A 195 -9.03 4.79 16.01
N ILE A 196 -9.40 3.78 15.24
CA ILE A 196 -9.57 3.87 13.79
C ILE A 196 -10.90 3.19 13.39
N PRO A 197 -11.69 3.82 12.51
CA PRO A 197 -12.88 3.18 11.97
C PRO A 197 -12.48 2.10 10.96
N ILE A 198 -13.22 0.99 10.95
CA ILE A 198 -13.07 -0.08 9.95
C ILE A 198 -14.45 -0.55 9.49
N LYS A 199 -14.62 -0.71 8.18
CA LYS A 199 -15.80 -1.34 7.60
C LYS A 199 -15.44 -2.79 7.29
N ILE A 200 -16.05 -3.71 8.02
CA ILE A 200 -15.81 -5.16 7.88
C ILE A 200 -16.85 -5.73 6.92
N GLU A 201 -16.38 -6.46 5.93
CA GLU A 201 -17.18 -7.17 4.94
C GLU A 201 -16.70 -8.64 4.91
N PHE A 202 -17.63 -9.57 4.86
CA PHE A 202 -17.33 -10.99 4.82
C PHE A 202 -16.62 -11.39 3.52
N GLY A 203 -15.85 -12.47 3.61
CA GLY A 203 -14.98 -12.92 2.52
C GLY A 203 -13.81 -12.00 2.21
N LYS A 204 -13.57 -10.97 3.04
CA LYS A 204 -12.39 -10.11 2.97
C LYS A 204 -11.41 -10.39 4.10
N GLU A 205 -10.16 -10.09 3.83
CA GLU A 205 -9.11 -10.03 4.83
C GLU A 205 -8.64 -8.59 5.02
N TYR A 206 -8.11 -8.30 6.20
CA TYR A 206 -7.68 -6.96 6.58
C TYR A 206 -6.37 -7.05 7.36
N TYR A 207 -5.45 -6.14 7.11
CA TYR A 207 -4.14 -6.12 7.75
C TYR A 207 -4.02 -4.92 8.69
N ILE A 208 -3.85 -5.20 9.99
CA ILE A 208 -3.73 -4.19 11.03
C ILE A 208 -2.30 -4.16 11.55
N ARG A 209 -1.59 -3.08 11.22
CA ARG A 209 -0.26 -2.81 11.76
C ARG A 209 -0.39 -2.08 13.10
N CYS A 210 0.13 -2.72 14.12
CA CYS A 210 0.21 -2.23 15.47
C CYS A 210 1.63 -1.77 15.78
N SER A 211 1.79 -0.60 16.37
CA SER A 211 3.08 -0.12 16.88
C SER A 211 2.92 0.60 18.22
N VAL A 212 4.06 0.99 18.80
CA VAL A 212 4.10 1.82 20.01
C VAL A 212 4.96 3.03 19.72
N THR A 213 4.41 4.22 19.93
CA THR A 213 5.13 5.49 19.85
C THR A 213 5.49 5.97 21.24
N MET A 214 6.46 6.89 21.31
CA MET A 214 6.92 7.45 22.58
C MET A 214 5.81 8.30 23.21
N GLY A 215 5.57 8.08 24.50
CA GLY A 215 4.65 8.87 25.31
C GLY A 215 5.36 9.54 26.48
N ALA A 216 4.59 10.19 27.36
CA ALA A 216 5.16 11.00 28.45
C ALA A 216 5.74 10.14 29.58
N LEU A 217 5.09 9.01 29.88
CA LEU A 217 5.54 8.05 30.88
C LEU A 217 5.45 6.61 30.39
N VAL A 218 4.47 6.29 29.53
CA VAL A 218 4.32 4.97 28.90
C VAL A 218 4.19 5.12 27.39
N GLY A 219 4.34 4.02 26.65
CA GLY A 219 4.14 4.04 25.20
C GLY A 219 2.69 4.32 24.81
N ARG A 220 2.48 4.94 23.64
CA ARG A 220 1.15 5.12 23.04
C ARG A 220 0.93 4.08 21.94
N PRO A 221 -0.22 3.39 21.90
CA PRO A 221 -0.53 2.53 20.77
C PRO A 221 -0.74 3.37 19.52
N LYS A 222 -0.28 2.87 18.37
CA LYS A 222 -0.62 3.39 17.05
C LYS A 222 -1.13 2.23 16.21
N LEU A 223 -2.31 2.42 15.63
CA LEU A 223 -3.02 1.44 14.80
C LEU A 223 -3.15 1.98 13.38
N GLU A 224 -2.84 1.13 12.40
CA GLU A 224 -2.90 1.48 10.98
C GLU A 224 -3.54 0.32 10.20
N ILE A 225 -4.54 0.62 9.36
CA ILE A 225 -5.03 -0.32 8.35
C ILE A 225 -4.09 -0.24 7.17
N ILE A 226 -3.53 -1.38 6.78
CA ILE A 226 -2.57 -1.50 5.69
C ILE A 226 -3.26 -2.17 4.51
N ASP A 227 -2.90 -1.76 3.29
CA ASP A 227 -3.37 -2.40 2.07
C ASP A 227 -2.98 -3.88 2.02
N ASP A 228 -3.80 -4.71 1.35
CA ASP A 228 -3.66 -6.16 1.36
C ASP A 228 -2.28 -6.64 0.91
N THR A 229 -1.66 -5.95 -0.05
CA THR A 229 -0.37 -6.39 -0.59
C THR A 229 0.76 -6.10 0.40
N THR A 230 0.83 -4.87 0.91
CA THR A 230 1.84 -4.48 1.91
C THR A 230 1.64 -5.26 3.20
N GLY A 231 0.39 -5.36 3.65
CA GLY A 231 -0.01 -6.09 4.84
C GLY A 231 0.40 -7.56 4.77
N ARG A 232 0.04 -8.25 3.68
CA ARG A 232 0.41 -9.65 3.44
C ARG A 232 1.91 -9.83 3.44
N ARG A 233 2.66 -8.97 2.73
CA ARG A 233 4.13 -9.06 2.67
C ARG A 233 4.76 -8.94 4.04
N GLU A 234 4.36 -7.94 4.83
CA GLU A 234 4.88 -7.71 6.17
C GLU A 234 4.49 -8.81 7.15
N TYR A 235 3.23 -9.24 7.11
CA TYR A 235 2.71 -10.33 7.94
C TYR A 235 3.43 -11.64 7.64
N ASN A 236 3.65 -11.98 6.37
CA ASN A 236 4.36 -13.18 5.96
C ASN A 236 5.85 -13.12 6.33
N ALA A 237 6.50 -11.97 6.18
CA ALA A 237 7.89 -11.78 6.62
C ALA A 237 8.04 -12.02 8.14
N MET A 238 7.03 -11.69 8.94
CA MET A 238 6.98 -11.98 10.37
C MET A 238 6.84 -13.49 10.67
N GLN A 239 6.02 -14.21 9.89
CA GLN A 239 5.86 -15.66 10.03
C GLN A 239 7.14 -16.44 9.68
N GLN A 240 7.86 -16.01 8.63
CA GLN A 240 9.13 -16.64 8.24
C GLN A 240 10.20 -16.48 9.33
N LYS A 241 10.33 -15.28 9.91
CA LYS A 241 11.28 -15.00 11.01
C LYS A 241 11.00 -15.81 12.29
N LYS A 242 9.75 -16.25 12.51
CA LYS A 242 9.40 -17.18 13.60
C LYS A 242 9.86 -18.61 13.32
N LYS A 243 9.82 -19.05 12.06
CA LYS A 243 10.24 -20.41 11.65
C LYS A 243 11.75 -20.61 11.72
N THR A 244 12.55 -19.59 11.38
CA THR A 244 14.03 -19.66 11.39
C THR A 244 14.66 -19.60 12.79
N LYS A 245 13.85 -19.43 13.85
CA LYS A 245 14.31 -19.32 15.25
C LYS A 245 13.96 -20.53 16.11
N LYS A 246 13.35 -21.56 15.52
CA LYS A 246 13.20 -22.89 16.09
C LYS A 246 14.31 -23.77 15.54
#